data_AF-A0A2A5CWW7-F1
#
_entry.id   AF-A0A2A5CWW7-F1
#
_cell.length_a   1.000
_cell.length_b   1.000
_cell.length_c   1.000
_cell.angle_alpha   90.00
_cell.angle_beta   90.00
_cell.angle_gamma   90.00
#
_symmetry.space_group_name_H-M   'P 1'
#
loop_
_entity.id
_entity.type
_entity.pdbx_description
1 polymer ?
#
loop_
_entity_poly.entity_id
_entity_poly.type
_entity_poly.pdbx_seq_one_letter_code
_entity_poly.pdbx_strand_id
1 'polypeptide(L)'
;MSNPIRVSGLVLFIFIVGIISAAYLLFADRILKSTIIEIGTEAVGAKVDLAKGSINLDEFSVSLTDLAVTNPNAPMRNVFEAENIAFNLDSDALLWKKTIIDEILVENLFLDTSRAESGAIDGRRFSLDNVEAFDKFSPMGDLSSIELPDPKTIVAKSNLETLTEIEKFQSEVKQQTTALEADYKNLPTQESLDKHKQQLSQLKKKQKSGNRLLGLLSQGSELKDLQKTIKKDLNAVKAFGKKVKVVQKNLSSRISYIKTLPAKDLNRLTNQYSLSGDGVSNLAATVFGEQLGGWVKEAMVWYKRLAPLLDQFSDVQGNAELAEKNSFRNSGRDIVFKDEQSLPDNLIKLIKISSGEQSEQGVRISGQVKNLTSQPKKWKHPLEFNLKGNAQYFEQMAISGIFDHRHKDTYKDMFELSVNKLSLKKLSDLAKDSTFVATGGLLNIISSGNITEDKLNVDIALLFSKARFQMSSTAQSSPWLNKVVKGLAEIDVFEIKVNITGTLDKPELTISAPGLNNLAAKIAEQAVSGKLKEFKQQLKAEILTKTSGDLQGLSGSLGGISSLQELLSVKQLDFDGLLKNLL
;
A
#
# COMPACT_ATOMS: atom_id res chain seq x y z
N MET A 1 78.90 15.88 -37.97
CA MET A 1 77.86 15.00 -37.39
C MET A 1 77.42 15.63 -36.07
N SER A 2 76.33 16.38 -36.09
CA SER A 2 75.76 17.04 -34.91
C SER A 2 74.92 16.04 -34.14
N ASN A 3 75.28 15.78 -32.87
CA ASN A 3 74.53 14.87 -32.01
C ASN A 3 73.07 15.35 -31.88
N PRO A 4 72.07 14.52 -32.27
CA PRO A 4 70.66 14.91 -32.25
C PRO A 4 70.06 15.02 -30.83
N ILE A 5 70.82 14.68 -29.79
CA ILE A 5 70.39 14.71 -28.39
C ILE A 5 71.20 15.75 -27.63
N ARG A 6 70.53 16.77 -27.08
CA ARG A 6 71.15 17.71 -26.15
C ARG A 6 71.34 17.02 -24.80
N VAL A 7 72.59 16.68 -24.46
CA VAL A 7 72.94 15.96 -23.21
C VAL A 7 72.40 16.68 -21.97
N SER A 8 72.40 18.02 -21.95
CA SER A 8 71.79 18.80 -20.87
C SER A 8 70.27 18.59 -20.73
N GLY A 9 69.56 18.41 -21.84
CA GLY A 9 68.14 18.08 -21.84
C GLY A 9 67.86 16.64 -21.37
N LEU A 10 68.73 15.71 -21.73
CA LEU A 10 68.66 14.32 -21.26
C LEU A 10 68.88 14.24 -19.74
N VAL A 11 69.87 14.95 -19.20
CA VAL A 11 70.14 14.99 -17.76
C VAL A 11 68.97 15.60 -16.98
N LEU A 12 68.38 16.70 -17.49
CA LEU A 12 67.19 17.30 -16.88
C LEU A 12 65.99 16.35 -16.92
N PHE A 13 65.77 15.66 -18.04
CA PHE A 13 64.70 14.66 -18.18
C PHE A 13 64.87 13.51 -17.16
N ILE A 14 66.06 12.93 -17.07
CA ILE A 14 66.37 11.86 -16.10
C ILE A 14 66.16 12.36 -14.67
N PHE A 15 66.58 13.60 -14.37
CA PHE A 15 66.38 14.20 -13.05
C PHE A 15 64.90 14.38 -12.71
N ILE A 16 64.09 14.90 -13.64
CA ILE A 16 62.63 15.05 -13.46
C ILE A 16 61.96 13.68 -13.29
N VAL A 17 62.27 12.71 -14.15
CA VAL A 17 61.76 11.34 -14.03
C VAL A 17 62.16 10.74 -12.69
N GLY A 18 63.41 10.93 -12.25
CA GLY A 18 63.89 10.48 -10.95
C GLY A 18 63.11 11.09 -9.78
N ILE A 19 62.80 12.39 -9.84
CA ILE A 19 61.94 13.06 -8.83
C ILE A 19 60.53 12.49 -8.85
N ILE A 20 59.92 12.31 -10.03
CA ILE A 20 58.57 11.76 -10.16
C ILE A 20 58.52 10.33 -9.62
N SER A 21 59.50 9.49 -9.96
CA SER A 21 59.61 8.13 -9.44
C SER A 21 59.82 8.12 -7.92
N ALA A 22 60.68 9.01 -7.39
CA ALA A 22 60.87 9.12 -5.94
C ALA A 22 59.60 9.59 -5.22
N ALA A 23 58.88 10.58 -5.78
CA ALA A 23 57.61 11.04 -5.24
C ALA A 23 56.55 9.94 -5.27
N TYR A 24 56.46 9.17 -6.37
CA TYR A 24 55.59 8.01 -6.47
C TYR A 24 55.89 6.98 -5.37
N LEU A 25 57.15 6.56 -5.23
CA LEU A 25 57.56 5.56 -4.23
C LEU A 25 57.30 6.00 -2.78
N LEU A 26 57.36 7.31 -2.50
CA LEU A 26 57.16 7.85 -1.16
C LEU A 26 55.70 8.17 -0.82
N PHE A 27 54.89 8.55 -1.82
CA PHE A 27 53.57 9.14 -1.57
C PHE A 27 52.39 8.40 -2.19
N ALA A 28 52.57 7.57 -3.24
CA ALA A 28 51.43 6.97 -3.97
C ALA A 28 50.51 6.14 -3.07
N ASP A 29 51.06 5.20 -2.30
CA ASP A 29 50.31 4.35 -1.37
C ASP A 29 49.61 5.18 -0.27
N ARG A 30 50.28 6.23 0.22
CA ARG A 30 49.73 7.12 1.25
C ARG A 30 48.58 7.98 0.71
N ILE A 31 48.72 8.49 -0.52
CA ILE A 31 47.69 9.25 -1.21
C ILE A 31 46.49 8.34 -1.45
N LEU A 32 46.69 7.15 -2.03
CA LEU A 32 45.62 6.17 -2.25
C LEU A 32 44.85 5.89 -0.95
N LYS A 33 45.57 5.55 0.12
CA LYS A 33 44.95 5.28 1.42
C LYS A 33 44.12 6.46 1.92
N SER A 34 44.67 7.68 1.88
CA SER A 34 43.98 8.89 2.31
C SER A 34 42.74 9.17 1.47
N THR A 35 42.84 9.04 0.15
CA THR A 35 41.74 9.28 -0.79
C THR A 35 40.59 8.30 -0.59
N ILE A 36 40.88 7.01 -0.40
CA ILE A 36 39.85 6.00 -0.12
C ILE A 36 39.14 6.27 1.20
N ILE A 37 39.89 6.63 2.25
CA ILE A 37 39.31 6.98 3.56
C ILE A 37 38.42 8.22 3.45
N GLU A 38 38.88 9.27 2.78
CA GLU A 38 38.15 10.55 2.66
C GLU A 38 36.87 10.38 1.85
N ILE A 39 36.97 9.82 0.63
CA ILE A 39 35.81 9.59 -0.24
C ILE A 39 34.84 8.59 0.41
N GLY A 40 35.37 7.51 1.00
CA GLY A 40 34.55 6.51 1.69
C GLY A 40 33.81 7.10 2.87
N THR A 41 34.47 7.93 3.69
CA THR A 41 33.86 8.57 4.85
C THR A 41 32.77 9.56 4.43
N GLU A 42 33.00 10.33 3.36
CA GLU A 42 31.98 11.23 2.81
C GLU A 42 30.78 10.47 2.24
N ALA A 43 31.02 9.38 1.50
CA ALA A 43 29.96 8.59 0.87
C ALA A 43 29.08 7.86 1.89
N VAL A 44 29.67 7.36 2.98
CA VAL A 44 28.97 6.59 4.01
C VAL A 44 28.37 7.50 5.09
N GLY A 45 28.96 8.68 5.32
CA GLY A 45 28.60 9.56 6.44
C GLY A 45 29.04 9.02 7.81
N ALA A 46 30.02 8.11 7.82
CA ALA A 46 30.66 7.55 9.00
C ALA A 46 32.10 7.16 8.67
N LYS A 47 32.93 6.96 9.68
CA LYS A 47 34.36 6.67 9.53
C LYS A 47 34.60 5.43 8.65
N VAL A 48 35.48 5.56 7.67
CA VAL A 48 36.05 4.43 6.92
C VAL A 48 37.50 4.26 7.34
N ASP A 49 37.89 3.04 7.69
CA ASP A 49 39.27 2.69 8.04
C ASP A 49 39.86 1.81 6.95
N LEU A 50 41.15 1.99 6.69
CA LEU A 50 41.93 1.18 5.75
C LEU A 50 43.32 0.95 6.33
N ALA A 51 43.75 -0.30 6.47
CA ALA A 51 45.09 -0.59 6.98
C ALA A 51 46.17 -0.20 5.96
N LYS A 52 46.05 -0.70 4.73
CA LYS A 52 47.02 -0.44 3.66
C LYS A 52 46.34 -0.35 2.30
N GLY A 53 46.82 0.57 1.46
CA GLY A 53 46.52 0.58 0.02
C GLY A 53 47.84 0.58 -0.74
N SER A 54 47.99 -0.32 -1.71
CA SER A 54 49.17 -0.40 -2.57
C SER A 54 48.81 -0.32 -4.03
N ILE A 55 49.61 0.43 -4.78
CA ILE A 55 49.52 0.53 -6.24
C ILE A 55 50.72 -0.18 -6.84
N ASN A 56 50.51 -1.11 -7.76
CA ASN A 56 51.57 -1.69 -8.58
C ASN A 56 51.48 -1.11 -10.00
N LEU A 57 52.52 -0.40 -10.43
CA LEU A 57 52.56 0.20 -11.77
C LEU A 57 52.79 -0.80 -12.89
N ASP A 58 53.47 -1.92 -12.62
CA ASP A 58 53.84 -2.88 -13.67
C ASP A 58 52.58 -3.56 -14.26
N GLU A 59 51.59 -3.81 -13.41
CA GLU A 59 50.33 -4.46 -13.77
C GLU A 59 49.12 -3.52 -13.71
N PHE A 60 49.34 -2.23 -13.40
CA PHE A 60 48.28 -1.25 -13.07
C PHE A 60 47.26 -1.79 -12.06
N SER A 61 47.75 -2.57 -11.08
CA SER A 61 46.91 -3.22 -10.08
C SER A 61 46.83 -2.38 -8.81
N VAL A 62 45.66 -2.37 -8.17
CA VAL A 62 45.44 -1.77 -6.86
C VAL A 62 45.01 -2.86 -5.89
N SER A 63 45.61 -2.85 -4.70
CA SER A 63 45.20 -3.72 -3.59
C SER A 63 44.94 -2.92 -2.32
N LEU A 64 43.83 -3.20 -1.66
CA LEU A 64 43.42 -2.62 -0.40
C LEU A 64 43.36 -3.73 0.66
N THR A 65 43.99 -3.51 1.79
CA THR A 65 44.06 -4.45 2.91
C THR A 65 43.34 -3.89 4.12
N ASP A 66 42.47 -4.72 4.72
CA ASP A 66 41.62 -4.42 5.87
C ASP A 66 40.83 -3.12 5.69
N LEU A 67 39.94 -3.10 4.71
CA LEU A 67 38.98 -2.03 4.52
C LEU A 67 37.76 -2.27 5.43
N ALA A 68 37.51 -1.37 6.37
CA ALA A 68 36.37 -1.43 7.28
C ALA A 68 35.47 -0.21 7.13
N VAL A 69 34.18 -0.44 6.89
CA VAL A 69 33.17 0.61 6.69
C VAL A 69 32.21 0.66 7.86
N THR A 70 32.15 1.78 8.57
CA THR A 70 31.30 1.95 9.76
C THR A 70 29.80 2.00 9.42
N ASN A 71 28.96 1.45 10.29
CA ASN A 71 27.51 1.67 10.25
C ASN A 71 27.15 3.03 10.87
N PRO A 72 26.63 4.01 10.10
CA PRO A 72 26.29 5.33 10.62
C PRO A 72 25.17 5.30 11.68
N ASN A 73 24.30 4.29 11.65
CA ASN A 73 23.22 4.13 12.64
C ASN A 73 23.68 3.38 13.89
N ALA A 74 24.78 2.64 13.81
CA ALA A 74 25.38 1.90 14.92
C ALA A 74 26.92 2.06 14.90
N PRO A 75 27.46 3.22 15.33
CA PRO A 75 28.86 3.59 15.09
C PRO A 75 29.93 2.67 15.73
N MET A 76 29.52 1.80 16.65
CA MET A 76 30.38 0.77 17.25
C MET A 76 30.41 -0.54 16.44
N ARG A 77 29.79 -0.58 15.26
CA ARG A 77 29.78 -1.73 14.36
C ARG A 77 30.13 -1.31 12.92
N ASN A 78 30.78 -2.19 12.20
CA ASN A 78 30.98 -2.05 10.75
C ASN A 78 29.75 -2.56 10.00
N VAL A 79 29.41 -1.94 8.88
CA VAL A 79 28.47 -2.54 7.91
C VAL A 79 29.14 -3.77 7.29
N PHE A 80 30.38 -3.59 6.83
CA PHE A 80 31.22 -4.65 6.32
C PHE A 80 32.71 -4.33 6.55
N GLU A 81 33.49 -5.39 6.50
CA GLU A 81 34.95 -5.40 6.59
C GLU A 81 35.48 -6.41 5.58
N ALA A 82 36.50 -6.04 4.81
CA ALA A 82 37.12 -6.92 3.82
C ALA A 82 38.63 -6.93 4.03
N GLU A 83 39.21 -8.13 4.19
CA GLU A 83 40.66 -8.26 4.40
C GLU A 83 41.44 -7.91 3.14
N ASN A 84 40.95 -8.29 1.95
CA ASN A 84 41.63 -8.02 0.69
C ASN A 84 40.63 -7.62 -0.40
N ILE A 85 40.90 -6.47 -1.02
CA ILE A 85 40.23 -6.02 -2.24
C ILE A 85 41.30 -5.78 -3.29
N ALA A 86 41.25 -6.49 -4.41
CA ALA A 86 42.23 -6.38 -5.47
C ALA A 86 41.56 -6.19 -6.84
N PHE A 87 42.12 -5.32 -7.67
CA PHE A 87 41.64 -5.09 -9.03
C PHE A 87 42.71 -4.49 -9.94
N ASN A 88 42.54 -4.68 -11.24
CA ASN A 88 43.42 -4.09 -12.26
C ASN A 88 42.69 -2.96 -13.00
N LEU A 89 43.43 -1.89 -13.27
CA LEU A 89 42.96 -0.79 -14.09
C LEU A 89 43.35 -1.02 -15.55
N ASP A 90 42.42 -0.77 -16.47
CA ASP A 90 42.70 -0.76 -17.90
C ASP A 90 43.60 0.43 -18.25
N SER A 91 44.86 0.14 -18.60
CA SER A 91 45.89 1.14 -18.89
C SER A 91 45.51 2.03 -20.07
N ASP A 92 44.87 1.46 -21.09
CA ASP A 92 44.47 2.18 -22.29
C ASP A 92 43.34 3.14 -21.92
N ALA A 93 42.34 2.67 -21.17
CA ALA A 93 41.24 3.49 -20.69
C ALA A 93 41.72 4.65 -19.78
N LEU A 94 42.71 4.40 -18.93
CA LEU A 94 43.30 5.42 -18.05
C LEU A 94 43.92 6.58 -18.84
N LEU A 95 44.56 6.31 -19.99
CA LEU A 95 45.10 7.36 -20.87
C LEU A 95 44.00 8.28 -21.41
N TRP A 96 42.79 7.74 -21.58
CA TRP A 96 41.59 8.47 -21.96
C TRP A 96 40.81 9.05 -20.76
N LYS A 97 41.41 9.07 -19.55
CA LYS A 97 40.79 9.50 -18.29
C LYS A 97 39.54 8.70 -17.92
N LYS A 98 39.47 7.43 -18.33
CA LYS A 98 38.40 6.51 -17.99
C LYS A 98 38.90 5.49 -16.98
N THR A 99 38.11 5.21 -15.97
CA THR A 99 38.39 4.19 -14.95
C THR A 99 37.60 2.95 -15.30
N ILE A 100 38.23 2.02 -16.02
CA ILE A 100 37.62 0.74 -16.40
C ILE A 100 38.33 -0.37 -15.63
N ILE A 101 37.52 -1.17 -14.94
CA ILE A 101 37.96 -2.31 -14.15
C ILE A 101 37.23 -3.55 -14.68
N ASP A 102 37.99 -4.52 -15.15
CA ASP A 102 37.42 -5.78 -15.65
C ASP A 102 36.91 -6.64 -14.50
N GLU A 103 37.70 -6.77 -13.44
CA GLU A 103 37.39 -7.62 -12.31
C GLU A 103 37.88 -7.00 -10.99
N ILE A 104 37.00 -6.95 -9.99
CA ILE A 104 37.33 -6.71 -8.59
C ILE A 104 37.16 -8.02 -7.83
N LEU A 105 38.18 -8.41 -7.07
CA LEU A 105 38.13 -9.50 -6.11
C LEU A 105 37.96 -8.90 -4.72
N VAL A 106 36.86 -9.25 -4.05
CA VAL A 106 36.62 -8.95 -2.63
C VAL A 106 36.70 -10.27 -1.87
N GLU A 107 37.80 -10.44 -1.16
CA GLU A 107 38.15 -11.65 -0.41
C GLU A 107 37.97 -11.41 1.09
N ASN A 108 37.52 -12.46 1.78
CA ASN A 108 37.28 -12.44 3.21
C ASN A 108 36.38 -11.29 3.68
N LEU A 109 35.22 -11.15 3.04
CA LEU A 109 34.18 -10.20 3.45
C LEU A 109 33.47 -10.67 4.72
N PHE A 110 33.51 -9.85 5.76
CA PHE A 110 32.76 -9.99 7.00
C PHE A 110 31.69 -8.90 7.09
N LEU A 111 30.50 -9.27 7.53
CA LEU A 111 29.41 -8.32 7.78
C LEU A 111 29.22 -8.11 9.26
N ASP A 112 28.75 -6.92 9.61
CA ASP A 112 28.29 -6.57 10.96
C ASP A 112 29.32 -6.89 12.07
N THR A 113 30.59 -6.53 11.85
CA THR A 113 31.69 -6.77 12.81
C THR A 113 31.73 -5.71 13.91
N SER A 114 32.09 -6.12 15.13
CA SER A 114 32.25 -5.22 16.28
C SER A 114 33.51 -4.36 16.13
N ARG A 115 33.43 -3.07 16.50
CA ARG A 115 34.57 -2.14 16.46
C ARG A 115 35.14 -1.88 17.86
N ALA A 116 36.45 -1.70 17.93
CA ALA A 116 37.12 -1.26 19.16
C ALA A 116 36.87 0.23 19.45
N GLU A 117 36.76 1.06 18.41
CA GLU A 117 36.52 2.49 18.50
C GLU A 117 35.30 2.92 17.68
N SER A 118 34.55 3.90 18.21
CA SER A 118 33.39 4.49 17.52
C SER A 118 33.81 5.13 16.20
N GLY A 119 33.12 4.78 15.11
CA GLY A 119 33.28 5.41 13.81
C GLY A 119 32.33 6.59 13.57
N ALA A 120 31.77 7.20 14.62
CA ALA A 120 30.96 8.40 14.49
C ALA A 120 31.81 9.61 14.07
N ILE A 121 31.30 10.44 13.17
CA ILE A 121 31.95 11.68 12.72
C ILE A 121 31.09 12.90 13.12
N ASP A 122 31.76 13.99 13.49
CA ASP A 122 31.10 15.25 13.86
C ASP A 122 30.69 16.04 12.60
N GLY A 123 29.39 16.23 12.42
CA GLY A 123 28.83 17.04 11.33
C GLY A 123 28.71 16.28 10.00
N ARG A 124 27.48 16.22 9.48
CA ARG A 124 27.01 15.41 8.33
C ARG A 124 26.74 13.94 8.65
N ARG A 125 25.70 13.73 9.47
CA ARG A 125 24.81 12.59 9.19
C ARG A 125 24.11 12.93 7.88
N PHE A 126 24.16 12.05 6.88
CA PHE A 126 23.09 12.02 5.89
C PHE A 126 21.81 11.81 6.70
N SER A 127 21.09 12.90 6.97
CA SER A 127 20.07 12.90 8.00
C SER A 127 18.85 12.12 7.51
N LEU A 128 18.43 11.16 8.33
CA LEU A 128 17.16 10.46 8.22
C LEU A 128 15.96 11.40 8.41
N ASP A 129 16.17 12.68 8.78
CA ASP A 129 15.11 13.67 8.96
C ASP A 129 14.32 13.93 7.66
N ASN A 130 14.87 13.66 6.47
CA ASN A 130 14.13 13.78 5.20
C ASN A 130 13.27 12.55 4.88
N VAL A 131 13.16 11.58 5.79
CA VAL A 131 12.24 10.44 5.68
C VAL A 131 11.05 10.65 6.64
N GLU A 132 10.56 11.89 6.78
CA GLU A 132 9.31 12.20 7.51
C GLU A 132 8.11 11.40 6.98
N ALA A 133 8.17 10.92 5.74
CA ALA A 133 7.09 10.19 5.09
C ALA A 133 6.74 8.85 5.76
N PHE A 134 7.65 8.29 6.58
CA PHE A 134 7.42 7.01 7.27
C PHE A 134 7.07 7.13 8.75
N ASP A 135 7.13 8.30 9.37
CA ASP A 135 6.63 8.44 10.76
C ASP A 135 5.10 8.36 10.83
N LYS A 136 4.43 8.49 9.67
CA LYS A 136 3.01 8.16 9.50
C LYS A 136 2.75 6.72 9.09
N PHE A 137 3.81 5.90 8.95
CA PHE A 137 3.70 4.47 8.68
C PHE A 137 3.29 3.75 9.97
N SER A 138 1.99 3.76 10.25
CA SER A 138 1.39 2.93 11.29
C SER A 138 0.38 2.04 10.59
N PRO A 139 0.68 0.75 10.38
CA PRO A 139 -0.31 -0.17 9.80
C PRO A 139 -1.59 -0.24 10.65
N MET A 140 -1.54 0.13 11.94
CA MET A 140 -2.65 0.63 12.77
C MET A 140 -2.09 1.10 14.12
N GLY A 141 -2.77 2.07 14.75
CA GLY A 141 -2.31 2.82 15.93
C GLY A 141 -2.12 2.03 17.24
N ASP A 142 -1.68 2.77 18.27
CA ASP A 142 -1.28 2.34 19.62
C ASP A 142 -1.98 1.07 20.16
N LEU A 143 -1.17 0.04 20.42
CA LEU A 143 -1.52 -1.29 20.90
C LEU A 143 -2.00 -1.31 22.36
N SER A 144 -1.90 -0.19 23.09
CA SER A 144 -2.25 -0.10 24.50
C SER A 144 -3.76 -0.24 24.79
N SER A 145 -4.62 -0.18 23.78
CA SER A 145 -6.09 -0.09 23.93
C SER A 145 -6.89 -1.26 23.36
N ILE A 146 -6.25 -2.34 22.95
CA ILE A 146 -6.96 -3.51 22.41
C ILE A 146 -7.55 -4.32 23.57
N GLU A 147 -8.62 -3.83 24.16
CA GLU A 147 -9.69 -4.69 24.66
C GLU A 147 -10.69 -4.90 23.51
N LEU A 148 -11.54 -5.93 23.57
CA LEU A 148 -12.72 -5.95 22.70
C LEU A 148 -13.45 -4.61 22.93
N PRO A 149 -13.58 -3.72 21.93
CA PRO A 149 -14.20 -2.43 22.16
C PRO A 149 -15.61 -2.65 22.68
N ASP A 150 -16.05 -1.84 23.66
CA ASP A 150 -17.39 -1.95 24.20
C ASP A 150 -18.41 -1.92 23.04
N PRO A 151 -19.31 -2.92 22.91
CA PRO A 151 -20.34 -2.97 21.88
C PRO A 151 -21.10 -1.65 21.69
N LYS A 152 -21.29 -0.88 22.76
CA LYS A 152 -21.89 0.47 22.72
C LYS A 152 -21.08 1.44 21.88
N THR A 153 -19.76 1.45 22.06
CA THR A 153 -18.86 2.33 21.29
C THR A 153 -18.79 1.94 19.82
N ILE A 154 -18.85 0.64 19.53
CA ILE A 154 -18.88 0.12 18.15
C ILE A 154 -20.13 0.61 17.44
N VAL A 155 -21.30 0.39 18.03
CA VAL A 155 -22.59 0.79 17.45
C VAL A 155 -22.74 2.32 17.37
N ALA A 156 -22.11 3.06 18.28
CA ALA A 156 -22.08 4.52 18.26
C ALA A 156 -21.27 5.06 17.07
N LYS A 157 -20.09 4.50 16.79
CA LYS A 157 -19.18 4.95 15.72
C LYS A 157 -19.48 4.34 14.35
N SER A 158 -20.21 3.22 14.30
CA SER A 158 -20.52 2.54 13.04
C SER A 158 -21.70 3.19 12.30
N ASN A 159 -21.55 3.37 10.99
CA ASN A 159 -22.68 3.64 10.10
C ASN A 159 -23.51 2.36 9.95
N LEU A 160 -24.69 2.32 10.56
CA LEU A 160 -25.64 1.21 10.43
C LEU A 160 -26.47 1.39 9.16
N GLU A 161 -26.44 0.40 8.26
CA GLU A 161 -27.23 0.43 7.03
C GLU A 161 -28.73 0.54 7.34
N THR A 162 -29.16 -0.06 8.46
CA THR A 162 -30.54 0.03 8.96
C THR A 162 -31.00 1.48 9.14
N LEU A 163 -30.19 2.35 9.76
CA LEU A 163 -30.58 3.75 10.02
C LEU A 163 -30.65 4.56 8.72
N THR A 164 -29.69 4.37 7.83
CA THR A 164 -29.67 5.04 6.52
C THR A 164 -30.87 4.65 5.66
N GLU A 165 -31.27 3.36 5.65
CA GLU A 165 -32.44 2.92 4.88
C GLU A 165 -33.77 3.35 5.52
N ILE A 166 -33.82 3.51 6.85
CA ILE A 166 -34.97 4.10 7.55
C ILE A 166 -35.16 5.56 7.13
N GLU A 167 -34.11 6.38 7.12
CA GLU A 167 -34.19 7.79 6.70
C GLU A 167 -34.66 7.92 5.25
N LYS A 168 -34.08 7.12 4.34
CA LYS A 168 -34.51 7.07 2.94
C LYS A 168 -35.97 6.64 2.80
N PHE A 169 -36.41 5.67 3.59
CA PHE A 169 -37.80 5.22 3.58
C PHE A 169 -38.76 6.31 4.05
N GLN A 170 -38.46 7.00 5.15
CA GLN A 170 -39.27 8.12 5.64
C GLN A 170 -39.41 9.23 4.60
N SER A 171 -38.31 9.57 3.92
CA SER A 171 -38.32 10.53 2.81
C SER A 171 -39.20 10.04 1.64
N GLU A 172 -39.07 8.77 1.25
CA GLU A 172 -39.90 8.18 0.19
C GLU A 172 -41.39 8.20 0.55
N VAL A 173 -41.76 7.80 1.77
CA VAL A 173 -43.15 7.83 2.25
C VAL A 173 -43.73 9.24 2.16
N LYS A 174 -42.96 10.25 2.60
CA LYS A 174 -43.39 11.65 2.51
C LYS A 174 -43.62 12.08 1.07
N GLN A 175 -42.67 11.79 0.17
CA GLN A 175 -42.78 12.12 -1.26
C GLN A 175 -43.99 11.44 -1.92
N GLN A 176 -44.17 10.14 -1.67
CA GLN A 176 -45.29 9.37 -2.23
C GLN A 176 -46.64 9.84 -1.67
N THR A 177 -46.72 10.16 -0.38
CA THR A 177 -47.94 10.69 0.24
C THR A 177 -48.32 12.03 -0.38
N THR A 178 -47.37 12.96 -0.49
CA THR A 178 -47.62 14.27 -1.14
C THR A 178 -48.03 14.13 -2.60
N ALA A 179 -47.39 13.23 -3.36
CA ALA A 179 -47.77 12.96 -4.75
C ALA A 179 -49.19 12.39 -4.86
N LEU A 180 -49.55 11.45 -3.99
CA LEU A 180 -50.90 10.87 -3.95
C LEU A 180 -51.95 11.90 -3.51
N GLU A 181 -51.64 12.79 -2.56
CA GLU A 181 -52.53 13.89 -2.17
C GLU A 181 -52.77 14.88 -3.31
N ALA A 182 -51.73 15.22 -4.08
CA ALA A 182 -51.85 16.09 -5.24
C ALA A 182 -52.72 15.44 -6.34
N ASP A 183 -52.47 14.16 -6.63
CA ASP A 183 -53.29 13.38 -7.56
C ASP A 183 -54.75 13.25 -7.09
N TYR A 184 -54.97 13.05 -5.78
CA TYR A 184 -56.30 12.97 -5.19
C TYR A 184 -57.08 14.28 -5.36
N LYS A 185 -56.43 15.45 -5.22
CA LYS A 185 -57.05 16.76 -5.48
C LYS A 185 -57.46 16.95 -6.94
N ASN A 186 -56.78 16.29 -7.87
CA ASN A 186 -57.09 16.33 -9.30
C ASN A 186 -58.21 15.35 -9.72
N LEU A 187 -58.70 14.52 -8.79
CA LEU A 187 -59.84 13.64 -9.07
C LEU A 187 -61.16 14.42 -9.09
N PRO A 188 -62.17 13.90 -9.82
CA PRO A 188 -63.53 14.44 -9.79
C PRO A 188 -64.04 14.68 -8.36
N THR A 189 -64.47 15.92 -8.11
CA THR A 189 -64.94 16.38 -6.79
C THR A 189 -66.37 15.91 -6.52
N GLN A 190 -66.81 16.07 -5.26
CA GLN A 190 -68.21 15.83 -4.90
C GLN A 190 -69.16 16.77 -5.67
N GLU A 191 -68.71 17.99 -5.98
CA GLU A 191 -69.45 18.94 -6.82
C GLU A 191 -69.64 18.44 -8.26
N SER A 192 -68.63 17.78 -8.83
CA SER A 192 -68.74 17.13 -10.14
C SER A 192 -69.77 16.00 -10.12
N LEU A 193 -69.77 15.18 -9.05
CA LEU A 193 -70.77 14.14 -8.82
C LEU A 193 -72.19 14.73 -8.68
N ASP A 194 -72.35 15.81 -7.92
CA ASP A 194 -73.64 16.44 -7.71
C ASP A 194 -74.15 17.17 -8.96
N LYS A 195 -73.24 17.75 -9.75
CA LYS A 195 -73.55 18.28 -11.09
C LYS A 195 -74.02 17.17 -12.03
N HIS A 196 -73.38 16.00 -12.02
CA HIS A 196 -73.84 14.84 -12.78
C HIS A 196 -75.21 14.33 -12.30
N LYS A 197 -75.48 14.30 -10.98
CA LYS A 197 -76.80 13.97 -10.41
C LYS A 197 -77.89 14.96 -10.83
N GLN A 198 -77.57 16.26 -10.84
CA GLN A 198 -78.49 17.31 -11.28
C GLN A 198 -78.76 17.21 -12.78
N GLN A 199 -77.74 17.01 -13.61
CA GLN A 199 -77.87 16.79 -15.05
C GLN A 199 -78.72 15.55 -15.34
N LEU A 200 -78.49 14.44 -14.64
CA LEU A 200 -79.31 13.24 -14.74
C LEU A 200 -80.77 13.49 -14.36
N SER A 201 -81.02 14.25 -13.27
CA SER A 201 -82.36 14.60 -12.82
C SER A 201 -83.09 15.53 -13.79
N GLN A 202 -82.38 16.49 -14.40
CA GLN A 202 -82.92 17.38 -15.42
C GLN A 202 -83.26 16.63 -16.71
N LEU A 203 -82.40 15.70 -17.14
CA LEU A 203 -82.67 14.82 -18.28
C LEU A 203 -83.89 13.92 -18.03
N LYS A 204 -84.02 13.33 -16.82
CA LYS A 204 -85.20 12.55 -16.41
C LYS A 204 -86.49 13.40 -16.33
N LYS A 205 -86.40 14.68 -15.92
CA LYS A 205 -87.56 15.61 -15.90
C LYS A 205 -87.98 16.03 -17.30
N LYS A 206 -87.03 16.33 -18.19
CA LYS A 206 -87.30 16.64 -19.61
C LYS A 206 -87.94 15.47 -20.35
N GLN A 207 -87.61 14.22 -19.99
CA GLN A 207 -88.26 13.01 -20.52
C GLN A 207 -89.76 12.91 -20.17
N LYS A 208 -90.18 13.43 -19.01
CA LYS A 208 -91.60 13.43 -18.59
C LYS A 208 -92.43 14.56 -19.23
N SER A 209 -91.80 15.54 -19.89
CA SER A 209 -92.45 16.70 -20.50
C SER A 209 -92.54 16.56 -22.03
N GLY A 210 -93.49 15.76 -22.49
CA GLY A 210 -94.43 16.14 -23.58
C GLY A 210 -94.02 16.34 -25.05
N ASN A 211 -92.75 16.39 -25.49
CA ASN A 211 -92.43 16.55 -26.94
C ASN A 211 -91.56 15.39 -27.50
N ARG A 212 -92.23 14.38 -28.06
CA ARG A 212 -91.73 13.00 -28.19
C ARG A 212 -90.81 12.66 -29.36
N LEU A 213 -90.51 13.52 -30.35
CA LEU A 213 -89.64 13.11 -31.49
C LEU A 213 -88.30 13.86 -31.58
N LEU A 214 -88.27 15.19 -31.53
CA LEU A 214 -86.99 15.94 -31.56
C LEU A 214 -86.20 15.84 -30.24
N GLY A 215 -86.89 15.67 -29.11
CA GLY A 215 -86.26 15.49 -27.80
C GLY A 215 -85.53 14.14 -27.65
N LEU A 216 -86.01 13.07 -28.29
CA LEU A 216 -85.39 11.74 -28.18
C LEU A 216 -84.03 11.64 -28.88
N LEU A 217 -83.83 12.35 -30.00
CA LEU A 217 -82.58 12.28 -30.78
C LEU A 217 -81.43 13.06 -30.13
N SER A 218 -81.68 14.26 -29.59
CA SER A 218 -80.68 15.04 -28.84
C SER A 218 -80.43 14.50 -27.42
N GLN A 219 -81.43 13.88 -26.78
CA GLN A 219 -81.26 13.22 -25.47
C GLN A 219 -80.42 11.95 -25.54
N GLY A 220 -80.49 11.19 -26.63
CA GLY A 220 -79.65 10.01 -26.83
C GLY A 220 -78.16 10.35 -26.88
N SER A 221 -77.78 11.45 -27.51
CA SER A 221 -76.39 11.96 -27.50
C SER A 221 -76.00 12.53 -26.14
N GLU A 222 -76.85 13.34 -25.50
CA GLU A 222 -76.55 13.95 -24.19
C GLU A 222 -76.39 12.91 -23.07
N LEU A 223 -77.24 11.87 -23.04
CA LEU A 223 -77.10 10.75 -22.10
C LEU A 223 -75.86 9.92 -22.38
N LYS A 224 -75.52 9.69 -23.65
CA LYS A 224 -74.31 8.95 -24.05
C LYS A 224 -73.04 9.71 -23.70
N ASP A 225 -73.06 11.04 -23.81
CA ASP A 225 -71.93 11.89 -23.43
C ASP A 225 -71.80 12.03 -21.90
N LEU A 226 -72.92 12.11 -21.16
CA LEU A 226 -72.92 12.01 -19.70
C LEU A 226 -72.41 10.64 -19.22
N GLN A 227 -72.84 9.55 -19.87
CA GLN A 227 -72.36 8.19 -19.58
C GLN A 227 -70.85 8.06 -19.88
N LYS A 228 -70.36 8.62 -20.99
CA LYS A 228 -68.91 8.66 -21.29
C LYS A 228 -68.13 9.44 -20.25
N THR A 229 -68.67 10.57 -19.79
CA THR A 229 -68.02 11.44 -18.78
C THR A 229 -67.93 10.72 -17.43
N ILE A 230 -69.03 10.14 -16.97
CA ILE A 230 -69.07 9.37 -15.72
C ILE A 230 -68.16 8.13 -15.82
N LYS A 231 -68.11 7.44 -16.96
CA LYS A 231 -67.15 6.34 -17.18
C LYS A 231 -65.70 6.80 -17.16
N LYS A 232 -65.39 7.96 -17.75
CA LYS A 232 -64.05 8.56 -17.72
C LYS A 232 -63.62 8.87 -16.29
N ASP A 233 -64.51 9.49 -15.51
CA ASP A 233 -64.28 9.84 -14.11
C ASP A 233 -64.11 8.60 -13.23
N LEU A 234 -64.98 7.61 -13.40
CA LEU A 234 -64.87 6.32 -12.72
C LEU A 234 -63.56 5.59 -13.07
N ASN A 235 -63.14 5.62 -14.33
CA ASN A 235 -61.86 5.05 -14.75
C ASN A 235 -60.68 5.79 -14.11
N ALA A 236 -60.74 7.12 -13.99
CA ALA A 236 -59.72 7.90 -13.29
C ALA A 236 -59.63 7.53 -11.80
N VAL A 237 -60.78 7.40 -11.11
CA VAL A 237 -60.83 6.97 -9.70
C VAL A 237 -60.34 5.52 -9.54
N LYS A 238 -60.67 4.61 -10.47
CA LYS A 238 -60.16 3.22 -10.46
C LYS A 238 -58.66 3.15 -10.72
N ALA A 239 -58.14 3.95 -11.65
CA ALA A 239 -56.71 4.03 -11.95
C ALA A 239 -55.92 4.57 -10.76
N PHE A 240 -56.41 5.63 -10.11
CA PHE A 240 -55.79 6.17 -8.90
C PHE A 240 -55.84 5.17 -7.74
N GLY A 241 -56.96 4.46 -7.54
CA GLY A 241 -57.05 3.38 -6.54
C GLY A 241 -56.06 2.24 -6.79
N LYS A 242 -55.77 1.89 -8.05
CA LYS A 242 -54.69 0.94 -8.37
C LYS A 242 -53.32 1.52 -8.03
N LYS A 243 -53.06 2.80 -8.33
CA LYS A 243 -51.80 3.49 -8.00
C LYS A 243 -51.53 3.49 -6.49
N VAL A 244 -52.52 3.84 -5.67
CA VAL A 244 -52.43 3.81 -4.20
C VAL A 244 -52.07 2.40 -3.71
N LYS A 245 -52.75 1.36 -4.20
CA LYS A 245 -52.46 -0.04 -3.83
C LYS A 245 -51.04 -0.47 -4.20
N VAL A 246 -50.55 -0.07 -5.38
CA VAL A 246 -49.17 -0.37 -5.81
C VAL A 246 -48.16 0.31 -4.89
N VAL A 247 -48.35 1.59 -4.59
CA VAL A 247 -47.47 2.35 -3.68
C VAL A 247 -47.47 1.70 -2.29
N GLN A 248 -48.64 1.38 -1.75
CA GLN A 248 -48.77 0.71 -0.45
C GLN A 248 -48.05 -0.65 -0.43
N LYS A 249 -48.20 -1.45 -1.49
CA LYS A 249 -47.52 -2.75 -1.61
C LYS A 249 -45.99 -2.61 -1.67
N ASN A 250 -45.49 -1.65 -2.45
CA ASN A 250 -44.06 -1.39 -2.58
C ASN A 250 -43.46 -0.95 -1.24
N LEU A 251 -44.10 0.01 -0.57
CA LEU A 251 -43.65 0.48 0.74
C LEU A 251 -43.73 -0.63 1.80
N SER A 252 -44.77 -1.45 1.81
CA SER A 252 -44.89 -2.60 2.72
C SER A 252 -43.79 -3.65 2.49
N SER A 253 -43.42 -3.89 1.24
CA SER A 253 -42.32 -4.79 0.87
C SER A 253 -40.98 -4.20 1.34
N ARG A 254 -40.80 -2.88 1.22
CA ARG A 254 -39.60 -2.18 1.68
C ARG A 254 -39.48 -2.19 3.20
N ILE A 255 -40.58 -2.05 3.95
CA ILE A 255 -40.59 -2.25 5.41
C ILE A 255 -40.09 -3.67 5.75
N SER A 256 -40.54 -4.69 5.01
CA SER A 256 -40.13 -6.06 5.25
C SER A 256 -38.63 -6.26 5.01
N TYR A 257 -38.07 -5.63 3.96
CA TYR A 257 -36.64 -5.60 3.71
C TYR A 257 -35.86 -4.90 4.84
N ILE A 258 -36.29 -3.70 5.25
CA ILE A 258 -35.63 -2.92 6.31
C ILE A 258 -35.62 -3.69 7.63
N LYS A 259 -36.68 -4.44 7.95
CA LYS A 259 -36.73 -5.32 9.14
C LYS A 259 -35.69 -6.44 9.14
N THR A 260 -35.08 -6.76 7.99
CA THR A 260 -33.99 -7.75 7.90
C THR A 260 -32.59 -7.15 8.08
N LEU A 261 -32.45 -5.82 7.91
CA LEU A 261 -31.16 -5.13 7.96
C LEU A 261 -30.44 -5.20 9.32
N PRO A 262 -31.11 -5.16 10.50
CA PRO A 262 -30.42 -5.31 11.78
C PRO A 262 -29.60 -6.59 11.89
N ALA A 263 -30.08 -7.69 11.29
CA ALA A 263 -29.35 -8.95 11.26
C ALA A 263 -28.12 -8.89 10.34
N LYS A 264 -28.21 -8.14 9.22
CA LYS A 264 -27.06 -7.89 8.33
C LYS A 264 -26.03 -6.98 8.99
N ASP A 265 -26.45 -5.91 9.64
CA ASP A 265 -25.58 -5.01 10.42
C ASP A 265 -24.87 -5.79 11.54
N LEU A 266 -25.60 -6.66 12.25
CA LEU A 266 -25.01 -7.55 13.25
C LEU A 266 -23.98 -8.48 12.65
N ASN A 267 -24.26 -9.14 11.52
CA ASN A 267 -23.31 -10.03 10.87
C ASN A 267 -22.08 -9.29 10.37
N ARG A 268 -22.24 -8.10 9.79
CA ARG A 268 -21.14 -7.27 9.29
C ARG A 268 -20.22 -6.83 10.44
N LEU A 269 -20.79 -6.26 11.50
CA LEU A 269 -20.04 -5.83 12.67
C LEU A 269 -19.43 -7.04 13.39
N THR A 270 -20.17 -8.14 13.51
CA THR A 270 -19.60 -9.39 14.04
C THR A 270 -18.43 -9.85 13.18
N ASN A 271 -18.51 -9.84 11.86
CA ASN A 271 -17.44 -10.28 10.97
C ASN A 271 -16.20 -9.38 11.06
N GLN A 272 -16.40 -8.06 11.12
CA GLN A 272 -15.33 -7.06 11.25
C GLN A 272 -14.53 -7.19 12.56
N TYR A 273 -15.21 -7.57 13.65
CA TYR A 273 -14.59 -7.74 14.98
C TYR A 273 -14.44 -9.21 15.39
N SER A 274 -14.80 -10.15 14.52
CA SER A 274 -14.55 -11.59 14.70
C SER A 274 -13.36 -12.01 13.88
N LEU A 275 -12.83 -13.17 14.23
CA LEU A 275 -11.76 -13.86 13.54
C LEU A 275 -12.25 -14.42 12.18
N SER A 276 -12.88 -13.62 11.32
CA SER A 276 -13.15 -14.00 9.93
C SER A 276 -11.91 -13.66 9.05
N GLY A 277 -11.84 -14.09 7.78
CA GLY A 277 -10.62 -13.91 6.95
C GLY A 277 -10.04 -12.49 6.94
N ASP A 278 -10.90 -11.46 6.89
CA ASP A 278 -10.49 -10.06 6.98
C ASP A 278 -10.04 -9.67 8.40
N GLY A 279 -10.71 -10.18 9.43
CA GLY A 279 -10.33 -9.97 10.83
C GLY A 279 -9.00 -10.63 11.20
N VAL A 280 -8.69 -11.79 10.63
CA VAL A 280 -7.40 -12.49 10.79
C VAL A 280 -6.27 -11.70 10.11
N SER A 281 -6.54 -11.08 8.96
CA SER A 281 -5.56 -10.21 8.30
C SER A 281 -5.29 -8.94 9.11
N ASN A 282 -6.34 -8.32 9.69
CA ASN A 282 -6.17 -7.19 10.61
C ASN A 282 -5.40 -7.58 11.88
N LEU A 283 -5.61 -8.79 12.41
CA LEU A 283 -4.82 -9.30 13.53
C LEU A 283 -3.37 -9.57 13.16
N ALA A 284 -3.10 -10.14 11.99
CA ALA A 284 -1.73 -10.31 11.50
C ALA A 284 -1.05 -8.95 11.31
N ALA A 285 -1.76 -7.96 10.76
CA ALA A 285 -1.27 -6.59 10.66
C ALA A 285 -0.99 -5.98 12.05
N THR A 286 -1.84 -6.27 13.03
CA THR A 286 -1.65 -5.79 14.41
C THR A 286 -0.45 -6.44 15.09
N VAL A 287 -0.27 -7.75 14.91
CA VAL A 287 0.77 -8.54 15.60
C VAL A 287 2.14 -8.35 14.95
N PHE A 288 2.20 -8.32 13.62
CA PHE A 288 3.44 -8.33 12.86
C PHE A 288 3.75 -7.00 12.18
N GLY A 289 2.79 -6.08 12.08
CA GLY A 289 2.93 -4.86 11.27
C GLY A 289 4.03 -3.92 11.73
N GLU A 290 4.26 -3.78 13.04
CA GLU A 290 5.35 -2.96 13.59
C GLU A 290 6.72 -3.49 13.13
N GLN A 291 6.96 -4.80 13.33
CA GLN A 291 8.22 -5.44 12.96
C GLN A 291 8.44 -5.46 11.45
N LEU A 292 7.39 -5.80 10.68
CA LEU A 292 7.44 -5.79 9.22
C LEU A 292 7.68 -4.38 8.68
N GLY A 293 7.02 -3.37 9.26
CA GLY A 293 7.23 -1.98 8.95
C GLY A 293 8.66 -1.53 9.19
N GLY A 294 9.26 -1.94 10.31
CA GLY A 294 10.67 -1.68 10.63
C GLY A 294 11.63 -2.26 9.58
N TRP A 295 11.43 -3.51 9.18
CA TRP A 295 12.26 -4.15 8.14
C TRP A 295 12.12 -3.49 6.78
N VAL A 296 10.89 -3.14 6.39
CA VAL A 296 10.62 -2.42 5.14
C VAL A 296 11.29 -1.05 5.16
N LYS A 297 11.17 -0.30 6.26
CA LYS A 297 11.81 1.01 6.43
C LYS A 297 13.33 0.89 6.28
N GLU A 298 13.97 -0.07 6.94
CA GLU A 298 15.41 -0.27 6.85
C GLU A 298 15.85 -0.62 5.42
N ALA A 299 15.15 -1.55 4.76
CA ALA A 299 15.45 -1.93 3.38
C ALA A 299 15.34 -0.74 2.41
N MET A 300 14.33 0.11 2.58
CA MET A 300 14.14 1.30 1.74
C MET A 300 15.19 2.38 2.01
N VAL A 301 15.66 2.54 3.26
CA VAL A 301 16.79 3.42 3.56
C VAL A 301 18.04 2.95 2.82
N TRP A 302 18.34 1.65 2.85
CA TRP A 302 19.47 1.09 2.11
C TRP A 302 19.33 1.26 0.60
N TYR A 303 18.14 1.03 0.04
CA TYR A 303 17.88 1.31 -1.37
C TYR A 303 18.13 2.79 -1.72
N LYS A 304 17.60 3.74 -0.94
CA LYS A 304 17.80 5.18 -1.16
C LYS A 304 19.27 5.61 -1.01
N ARG A 305 20.08 4.90 -0.21
CA ARG A 305 21.53 5.13 -0.12
C ARG A 305 22.27 4.65 -1.37
N LEU A 306 21.82 3.55 -1.97
CA LEU A 306 22.43 2.99 -3.17
C LEU A 306 21.96 3.70 -4.45
N ALA A 307 20.72 4.20 -4.48
CA ALA A 307 20.12 4.82 -5.66
C ALA A 307 20.99 5.93 -6.30
N PRO A 308 21.63 6.86 -5.57
CA PRO A 308 22.52 7.87 -6.18
C PRO A 308 23.76 7.30 -6.88
N LEU A 309 24.21 6.09 -6.50
CA LEU A 309 25.32 5.40 -7.17
C LEU A 309 24.87 4.75 -8.49
N LEU A 310 23.57 4.45 -8.59
CA LEU A 310 22.92 3.86 -9.77
C LEU A 310 22.41 4.95 -10.72
N ASP A 311 22.05 6.11 -10.16
CA ASP A 311 21.55 7.28 -10.86
C ASP A 311 22.42 8.51 -10.64
N GLN A 312 23.25 8.84 -11.63
CA GLN A 312 23.50 10.24 -11.94
C GLN A 312 22.51 10.72 -13.00
N PHE A 313 21.29 10.99 -12.54
CA PHE A 313 20.42 12.01 -13.14
C PHE A 313 20.73 13.42 -12.61
N SER A 314 21.82 13.58 -11.86
CA SER A 314 22.37 14.89 -11.52
C SER A 314 23.17 15.41 -12.70
N ASP A 315 22.62 16.38 -13.43
CA ASP A 315 23.46 17.40 -14.05
C ASP A 315 24.47 17.87 -13.00
N VAL A 316 25.74 17.51 -13.17
CA VAL A 316 26.81 18.34 -12.63
C VAL A 316 26.84 19.60 -13.50
N GLN A 317 25.87 20.50 -13.26
CA GLN A 317 26.15 21.92 -13.38
C GLN A 317 27.24 22.23 -12.36
N GLY A 318 28.48 22.31 -12.85
CA GLY A 318 29.66 22.58 -12.04
C GLY A 318 30.87 21.84 -12.62
N ASN A 319 31.31 22.15 -13.84
CA ASN A 319 32.29 23.23 -14.03
C ASN A 319 32.32 23.72 -15.49
N ALA A 320 31.17 23.89 -16.14
CA ALA A 320 31.13 24.59 -17.42
C ALA A 320 31.15 26.14 -17.24
N GLU A 321 30.68 26.66 -16.12
CA GLU A 321 30.65 28.13 -15.87
C GLU A 321 31.97 28.73 -15.37
N LEU A 322 32.97 27.91 -15.01
CA LEU A 322 34.33 28.42 -14.76
C LEU A 322 35.19 28.52 -16.03
N ALA A 323 34.71 27.97 -17.16
CA ALA A 323 35.39 28.08 -18.45
C ALA A 323 35.05 29.39 -19.20
N GLU A 324 33.97 30.09 -18.86
CA GLU A 324 33.53 31.27 -19.60
C GLU A 324 34.15 32.61 -19.15
N LYS A 325 34.95 32.65 -18.08
CA LYS A 325 35.50 33.93 -17.58
C LYS A 325 36.94 34.26 -17.99
N ASN A 326 37.57 33.50 -18.88
CA ASN A 326 38.88 33.86 -19.44
C ASN A 326 38.92 33.66 -20.97
N SER A 327 38.03 34.35 -21.68
CA SER A 327 38.19 34.56 -23.12
C SER A 327 39.30 35.59 -23.37
N PHE A 328 40.56 35.13 -23.35
CA PHE A 328 41.60 35.79 -24.13
C PHE A 328 41.33 35.50 -25.61
N ARG A 329 41.30 36.57 -26.42
CA ARG A 329 41.22 36.50 -27.89
C ARG A 329 42.31 35.55 -28.41
N ASN A 330 41.90 34.55 -29.20
CA ASN A 330 42.63 33.38 -29.75
C ASN A 330 42.49 32.03 -29.03
N SER A 331 41.37 31.77 -28.35
CA SER A 331 41.01 30.40 -27.95
C SER A 331 40.24 29.69 -29.07
N GLY A 332 40.77 28.56 -29.54
CA GLY A 332 40.06 27.67 -30.46
C GLY A 332 38.74 27.18 -29.86
N ARG A 333 37.83 26.69 -30.71
CA ARG A 333 36.60 26.03 -30.25
C ARG A 333 36.92 24.56 -29.96
N ASP A 334 36.63 24.11 -28.76
CA ASP A 334 36.63 22.68 -28.45
C ASP A 334 35.48 22.02 -29.22
N ILE A 335 35.82 21.23 -30.23
CA ILE A 335 34.87 20.38 -30.95
C ILE A 335 34.89 19.03 -30.26
N VAL A 336 33.80 18.68 -29.58
CA VAL A 336 33.64 17.35 -29.01
C VAL A 336 33.33 16.38 -30.15
N PHE A 337 34.32 15.59 -30.54
CA PHE A 337 34.15 14.51 -31.52
C PHE A 337 33.32 13.39 -30.87
N LYS A 338 32.39 12.81 -31.63
CA LYS A 338 31.64 11.63 -31.20
C LYS A 338 32.62 10.46 -31.09
N ASP A 339 32.92 10.05 -29.87
CA ASP A 339 33.76 8.89 -29.57
C ASP A 339 33.10 7.63 -30.16
N GLU A 340 33.81 6.89 -31.03
CA GLU A 340 33.28 5.67 -31.67
C GLU A 340 33.04 4.54 -30.64
N GLN A 341 33.73 4.61 -29.50
CA GLN A 341 33.52 3.74 -28.34
C GLN A 341 33.00 4.60 -27.18
N SER A 342 31.68 4.75 -27.10
CA SER A 342 31.02 5.44 -25.97
C SER A 342 31.10 4.60 -24.69
N LEU A 343 32.30 4.38 -24.16
CA LEU A 343 32.49 3.74 -22.86
C LEU A 343 32.18 4.73 -21.73
N PRO A 344 31.52 4.29 -20.65
CA PRO A 344 31.39 5.08 -19.43
C PRO A 344 32.74 5.57 -18.92
N ASP A 345 32.72 6.70 -18.21
CA ASP A 345 33.94 7.22 -17.59
C ASP A 345 34.36 6.36 -16.38
N ASN A 346 33.40 5.69 -15.74
CA ASN A 346 33.63 4.70 -14.68
C ASN A 346 32.84 3.43 -14.98
N LEU A 347 33.52 2.29 -15.07
CA LEU A 347 32.89 0.99 -15.30
C LEU A 347 33.62 -0.13 -14.56
N ILE A 348 32.88 -0.88 -13.76
CA ILE A 348 33.33 -2.14 -13.18
C ILE A 348 32.51 -3.27 -13.83
N LYS A 349 33.17 -4.12 -14.63
CA LYS A 349 32.47 -5.17 -15.38
C LYS A 349 32.06 -6.33 -14.47
N LEU A 350 32.90 -6.70 -13.51
CA LEU A 350 32.66 -7.79 -12.57
C LEU A 350 33.24 -7.51 -11.19
N ILE A 351 32.47 -7.76 -10.15
CA ILE A 351 32.92 -7.81 -8.75
C ILE A 351 32.61 -9.21 -8.27
N LYS A 352 33.62 -9.96 -7.82
CA LYS A 352 33.45 -11.25 -7.15
C LYS A 352 33.61 -11.04 -5.65
N ILE A 353 32.64 -11.57 -4.90
CA ILE A 353 32.59 -11.43 -3.46
C ILE A 353 32.70 -12.83 -2.85
N SER A 354 33.55 -12.95 -1.83
CA SER A 354 33.68 -14.15 -1.01
C SER A 354 33.89 -13.77 0.46
N SER A 355 33.19 -14.47 1.35
CA SER A 355 33.36 -14.32 2.79
C SER A 355 34.45 -15.21 3.35
N GLY A 356 35.07 -14.75 4.44
CA GLY A 356 36.07 -15.50 5.17
C GLY A 356 35.45 -16.57 6.08
N GLU A 357 36.28 -17.50 6.55
CA GLU A 357 35.81 -18.61 7.37
C GLU A 357 35.41 -18.21 8.80
N GLN A 358 35.94 -17.10 9.31
CA GLN A 358 35.78 -16.62 10.70
C GLN A 358 34.95 -15.32 10.79
N SER A 359 33.64 -15.40 10.54
CA SER A 359 32.71 -14.29 10.82
C SER A 359 32.20 -14.35 12.27
N GLU A 360 32.22 -13.23 13.00
CA GLU A 360 31.60 -13.08 14.34
C GLU A 360 30.13 -13.57 14.36
N GLN A 361 29.41 -13.27 13.29
CA GLN A 361 27.99 -13.62 13.10
C GLN A 361 27.82 -15.00 12.43
N GLY A 362 28.91 -15.65 12.01
CA GLY A 362 28.91 -16.88 11.23
C GLY A 362 28.29 -16.74 9.84
N VAL A 363 28.16 -15.51 9.34
CA VAL A 363 27.55 -15.19 8.04
C VAL A 363 28.59 -15.41 6.95
N ARG A 364 28.26 -16.24 5.97
CA ARG A 364 29.06 -16.47 4.77
C ARG A 364 28.26 -16.04 3.56
N ILE A 365 28.86 -15.19 2.73
CA ILE A 365 28.29 -14.68 1.49
C ILE A 365 29.27 -14.92 0.37
N SER A 366 28.74 -15.26 -0.79
CA SER A 366 29.51 -15.37 -2.03
C SER A 366 28.64 -14.95 -3.20
N GLY A 367 29.25 -14.45 -4.25
CA GLY A 367 28.50 -14.10 -5.44
C GLY A 367 29.21 -13.07 -6.29
N GLN A 368 28.43 -12.43 -7.14
CA GLN A 368 28.96 -11.46 -8.08
C GLN A 368 28.00 -10.31 -8.34
N VAL A 369 28.58 -9.15 -8.65
CA VAL A 369 27.92 -7.98 -9.20
C VAL A 369 28.55 -7.67 -10.56
N LYS A 370 27.76 -7.34 -11.56
CA LYS A 370 28.22 -7.06 -12.92
C LYS A 370 27.77 -5.67 -13.37
N ASN A 371 28.57 -5.06 -14.23
CA ASN A 371 28.24 -3.83 -14.96
C ASN A 371 27.91 -2.64 -14.06
N LEU A 372 28.64 -2.47 -12.96
CA LEU A 372 28.47 -1.31 -12.09
C LEU A 372 29.07 -0.06 -12.77
N THR A 373 28.24 0.95 -13.02
CA THR A 373 28.66 2.21 -13.63
C THR A 373 27.78 3.36 -13.13
N SER A 374 28.38 4.54 -12.98
CA SER A 374 27.64 5.78 -12.70
C SER A 374 27.01 6.39 -13.96
N GLN A 375 27.28 5.83 -15.16
CA GLN A 375 26.77 6.33 -16.44
C GLN A 375 26.05 5.22 -17.22
N PRO A 376 24.95 4.65 -16.69
CA PRO A 376 24.26 3.51 -17.29
C PRO A 376 23.84 3.77 -18.74
N LYS A 377 23.50 5.00 -19.12
CA LYS A 377 23.14 5.39 -20.51
C LYS A 377 24.23 5.14 -21.55
N LYS A 378 25.50 5.16 -21.15
CA LYS A 378 26.65 4.89 -22.04
C LYS A 378 27.00 3.39 -22.10
N TRP A 379 26.37 2.55 -21.27
CA TRP A 379 26.66 1.12 -21.21
C TRP A 379 25.52 0.27 -21.76
N LYS A 380 25.86 -0.82 -22.45
CA LYS A 380 24.87 -1.68 -23.10
C LYS A 380 24.19 -2.66 -22.15
N HIS A 381 24.76 -2.92 -20.98
CA HIS A 381 24.26 -3.93 -20.04
C HIS A 381 23.73 -3.26 -18.76
N PRO A 382 22.62 -3.76 -18.20
CA PRO A 382 22.17 -3.30 -16.88
C PRO A 382 23.10 -3.82 -15.78
N LEU A 383 22.98 -3.23 -14.59
CA LEU A 383 23.62 -3.78 -13.41
C LEU A 383 22.92 -5.09 -13.04
N GLU A 384 23.70 -6.13 -12.79
CA GLU A 384 23.17 -7.44 -12.38
C GLU A 384 23.88 -7.87 -11.10
N PHE A 385 23.16 -8.41 -10.13
CA PHE A 385 23.76 -9.02 -8.95
C PHE A 385 23.17 -10.40 -8.67
N ASN A 386 24.02 -11.29 -8.16
CA ASN A 386 23.61 -12.60 -7.65
C ASN A 386 24.51 -12.94 -6.48
N LEU A 387 23.93 -12.92 -5.28
CA LEU A 387 24.60 -13.25 -4.04
C LEU A 387 23.87 -14.42 -3.39
N LYS A 388 24.65 -15.29 -2.76
CA LYS A 388 24.17 -16.42 -1.97
C LYS A 388 24.90 -16.42 -0.65
N GLY A 389 24.25 -16.91 0.39
CA GLY A 389 24.89 -17.05 1.67
C GLY A 389 24.23 -18.05 2.58
N ASN A 390 24.86 -18.28 3.71
CA ASN A 390 24.35 -19.05 4.82
C ASN A 390 24.86 -18.45 6.13
N ALA A 391 24.16 -18.70 7.24
CA ALA A 391 24.61 -18.28 8.55
C ALA A 391 24.23 -19.31 9.61
N GLN A 392 24.69 -19.10 10.85
CA GLN A 392 24.25 -19.92 11.99
C GLN A 392 22.73 -19.86 12.23
N TYR A 393 22.04 -18.83 11.73
CA TYR A 393 20.62 -18.59 11.93
C TYR A 393 19.77 -18.72 10.67
N PHE A 394 20.33 -18.97 9.48
CA PHE A 394 19.59 -19.38 8.28
C PHE A 394 20.42 -20.34 7.44
N GLU A 395 19.78 -21.36 6.87
CA GLU A 395 20.49 -22.39 6.10
C GLU A 395 20.96 -21.87 4.75
N GLN A 396 20.11 -21.09 4.09
CA GLN A 396 20.40 -20.53 2.77
C GLN A 396 19.72 -19.18 2.62
N MET A 397 20.44 -18.25 2.02
CA MET A 397 19.93 -17.00 1.49
C MET A 397 20.40 -16.90 0.03
N ALA A 398 19.54 -16.41 -0.84
CA ALA A 398 19.91 -16.01 -2.19
C ALA A 398 19.19 -14.71 -2.53
N ILE A 399 19.93 -13.74 -3.05
CA ILE A 399 19.42 -12.47 -3.52
C ILE A 399 19.99 -12.21 -4.92
N SER A 400 19.10 -11.89 -5.86
CA SER A 400 19.49 -11.56 -7.22
C SER A 400 18.62 -10.47 -7.79
N GLY A 401 19.15 -9.71 -8.76
CA GLY A 401 18.38 -8.63 -9.34
C GLY A 401 19.07 -7.98 -10.52
N ILE A 402 18.31 -7.13 -11.18
CA ILE A 402 18.72 -6.36 -12.34
C ILE A 402 18.25 -4.94 -12.11
N PHE A 403 19.18 -3.98 -12.13
CA PHE A 403 18.86 -2.55 -12.09
C PHE A 403 19.15 -1.93 -13.45
N ASP A 404 18.11 -1.49 -14.13
CA ASP A 404 18.17 -0.98 -15.51
C ASP A 404 17.80 0.50 -15.58
N HIS A 405 18.82 1.33 -15.45
CA HIS A 405 18.72 2.79 -15.46
C HIS A 405 19.17 3.40 -16.80
N ARG A 406 19.24 2.60 -17.88
CA ARG A 406 19.73 3.04 -19.19
C ARG A 406 18.80 4.05 -19.86
N HIS A 407 17.52 4.08 -19.47
CA HIS A 407 16.50 4.95 -20.04
C HIS A 407 15.68 5.63 -18.94
N LYS A 408 15.63 6.96 -18.94
CA LYS A 408 14.94 7.75 -17.90
C LYS A 408 13.46 7.42 -17.77
N ASP A 409 12.79 7.26 -18.91
CA ASP A 409 11.33 7.10 -18.96
C ASP A 409 10.89 5.65 -18.83
N THR A 410 11.82 4.68 -18.79
CA THR A 410 11.52 3.24 -18.70
C THR A 410 12.46 2.52 -17.73
N TYR A 411 12.99 3.24 -16.74
CA TYR A 411 13.89 2.61 -15.77
C TYR A 411 13.15 1.48 -15.04
N LYS A 412 13.86 0.37 -14.84
CA LYS A 412 13.28 -0.85 -14.30
C LYS A 412 14.27 -1.56 -13.40
N ASP A 413 13.90 -1.61 -12.13
CA ASP A 413 14.63 -2.38 -11.14
C ASP A 413 13.83 -3.59 -10.74
N MET A 414 14.51 -4.72 -10.60
CA MET A 414 13.90 -5.97 -10.16
C MET A 414 14.84 -6.67 -9.19
N PHE A 415 14.26 -7.29 -8.17
CA PHE A 415 14.99 -8.18 -7.28
C PHE A 415 14.15 -9.38 -6.88
N GLU A 416 14.84 -10.45 -6.53
CA GLU A 416 14.31 -11.65 -5.91
C GLU A 416 15.19 -11.98 -4.71
N LEU A 417 14.55 -12.30 -3.58
CA LEU A 417 15.17 -12.70 -2.34
C LEU A 417 14.52 -13.98 -1.85
N SER A 418 15.33 -14.95 -1.46
CA SER A 418 14.89 -16.14 -0.74
C SER A 418 15.75 -16.37 0.49
N VAL A 419 15.11 -16.70 1.61
CA VAL A 419 15.78 -17.10 2.85
C VAL A 419 15.10 -18.36 3.37
N ASN A 420 15.87 -19.42 3.58
CA ASN A 420 15.38 -20.73 4.01
C ASN A 420 15.82 -21.04 5.44
N LYS A 421 14.89 -21.59 6.23
CA LYS A 421 15.07 -22.03 7.62
C LYS A 421 15.69 -20.96 8.52
N LEU A 422 15.21 -19.72 8.43
CA LEU A 422 15.60 -18.64 9.32
C LEU A 422 15.09 -18.92 10.75
N SER A 423 15.98 -18.98 11.72
CA SER A 423 15.66 -19.27 13.12
C SER A 423 15.01 -18.06 13.80
N LEU A 424 13.73 -18.20 14.14
CA LEU A 424 12.94 -17.15 14.79
C LEU A 424 13.49 -16.76 16.16
N LYS A 425 14.08 -17.71 16.91
CA LYS A 425 14.72 -17.46 18.21
C LYS A 425 15.96 -16.56 18.11
N LYS A 426 16.60 -16.49 16.95
CA LYS A 426 17.77 -15.61 16.75
C LYS A 426 17.35 -14.23 16.25
N LEU A 427 16.26 -14.16 15.48
CA LEU A 427 15.60 -12.90 15.11
C LEU A 427 15.09 -12.12 16.32
N SER A 428 14.63 -12.78 17.39
CA SER A 428 14.18 -12.10 18.60
C SER A 428 15.28 -11.29 19.30
N ASP A 429 16.54 -11.67 19.15
CA ASP A 429 17.66 -10.90 19.70
C ASP A 429 17.83 -9.54 19.01
N LEU A 430 17.33 -9.42 17.77
CA LEU A 430 17.34 -8.21 16.93
C LEU A 430 16.05 -7.38 17.07
N ALA A 431 15.03 -7.89 17.76
CA ALA A 431 13.71 -7.28 17.88
C ALA A 431 13.27 -7.17 19.35
N LYS A 432 14.17 -6.73 20.24
CA LYS A 432 13.92 -6.71 21.69
C LYS A 432 12.75 -5.80 22.13
N ASP A 433 12.46 -4.79 21.33
CA ASP A 433 11.40 -3.81 21.63
C ASP A 433 10.04 -4.21 21.05
N SER A 434 9.93 -5.36 20.37
CA SER A 434 8.66 -5.81 19.79
C SER A 434 7.69 -6.31 20.86
N THR A 435 6.41 -6.04 20.63
CA THR A 435 5.30 -6.55 21.46
C THR A 435 5.29 -8.08 21.51
N PHE A 436 5.67 -8.73 20.41
CA PHE A 436 5.76 -10.18 20.28
C PHE A 436 7.20 -10.61 20.03
N VAL A 437 7.71 -11.47 20.90
CA VAL A 437 9.06 -12.01 20.82
C VAL A 437 8.97 -13.46 20.40
N ALA A 438 9.62 -13.83 19.31
CA ALA A 438 9.63 -15.22 18.87
C ALA A 438 10.57 -16.06 19.74
N THR A 439 10.08 -17.18 20.27
CA THR A 439 10.83 -18.07 21.18
C THR A 439 11.34 -19.33 20.49
N GLY A 440 10.81 -19.63 19.30
CA GLY A 440 11.24 -20.78 18.51
C GLY A 440 10.50 -20.91 17.20
N GLY A 441 10.94 -21.86 16.39
CA GLY A 441 10.42 -22.12 15.05
C GLY A 441 11.32 -21.58 13.94
N LEU A 442 10.89 -21.82 12.72
CA LEU A 442 11.59 -21.46 11.49
C LEU A 442 10.73 -20.54 10.64
N LEU A 443 11.38 -19.72 9.84
CA LEU A 443 10.77 -18.82 8.86
C LEU A 443 11.44 -19.04 7.50
N ASN A 444 10.63 -19.24 6.47
CA ASN A 444 11.09 -19.09 5.10
C ASN A 444 10.55 -17.77 4.56
N ILE A 445 11.41 -17.00 3.91
CA ILE A 445 11.08 -15.71 3.29
C ILE A 445 11.25 -15.88 1.79
N ILE A 446 10.23 -15.53 1.02
CA ILE A 446 10.33 -15.37 -0.42
C ILE A 446 9.87 -13.96 -0.72
N SER A 447 10.67 -13.17 -1.41
CA SER A 447 10.30 -11.82 -1.81
C SER A 447 10.72 -11.56 -3.24
N SER A 448 9.88 -10.84 -3.96
CA SER A 448 10.20 -10.30 -5.27
C SER A 448 9.71 -8.88 -5.34
N GLY A 449 10.49 -7.99 -5.91
CA GLY A 449 10.10 -6.60 -6.07
C GLY A 449 10.47 -6.07 -7.44
N ASN A 450 9.71 -5.07 -7.87
CA ASN A 450 10.04 -4.27 -9.01
C ASN A 450 9.74 -2.79 -8.76
N ILE A 451 10.56 -1.94 -9.35
CA ILE A 451 10.33 -0.50 -9.40
C ILE A 451 10.32 -0.12 -10.87
N THR A 452 9.21 0.42 -11.34
CA THR A 452 9.03 0.87 -12.72
C THR A 452 8.41 2.25 -12.70
N GLU A 453 9.04 3.25 -13.32
CA GLU A 453 8.50 4.64 -13.36
C GLU A 453 8.11 5.18 -11.97
N ASP A 454 8.93 4.94 -10.94
CA ASP A 454 8.72 5.35 -9.54
C ASP A 454 7.52 4.68 -8.83
N LYS A 455 6.95 3.65 -9.48
CA LYS A 455 5.95 2.78 -8.86
C LYS A 455 6.66 1.58 -8.26
N LEU A 456 6.53 1.46 -6.95
CA LEU A 456 7.01 0.34 -6.17
C LEU A 456 5.97 -0.78 -6.19
N ASN A 457 6.40 -2.00 -6.44
CA ASN A 457 5.59 -3.19 -6.18
C ASN A 457 6.49 -4.30 -5.63
N VAL A 458 6.29 -4.67 -4.37
CA VAL A 458 7.03 -5.72 -3.68
C VAL A 458 6.07 -6.71 -3.06
N ASP A 459 6.27 -7.98 -3.39
CA ASP A 459 5.61 -9.12 -2.78
C ASP A 459 6.56 -9.80 -1.80
N ILE A 460 6.06 -10.12 -0.61
CA ILE A 460 6.79 -10.86 0.41
C ILE A 460 5.87 -11.96 0.96
N ALA A 461 6.32 -13.20 0.87
CA ALA A 461 5.70 -14.36 1.49
C ALA A 461 6.55 -14.85 2.66
N LEU A 462 5.94 -14.91 3.83
CA LEU A 462 6.56 -15.32 5.10
C LEU A 462 5.91 -16.62 5.55
N LEU A 463 6.62 -17.73 5.39
CA LEU A 463 6.15 -19.06 5.77
C LEU A 463 6.76 -19.47 7.11
N PHE A 464 5.93 -19.44 8.14
CA PHE A 464 6.29 -19.82 9.49
C PHE A 464 6.09 -21.32 9.67
N SER A 465 7.05 -21.98 10.33
CA SER A 465 6.99 -23.41 10.66
C SER A 465 7.31 -23.63 12.14
N LYS A 466 6.36 -24.24 12.87
CA LYS A 466 6.42 -24.49 14.32
C LYS A 466 6.79 -23.23 15.10
N ALA A 467 6.27 -22.09 14.66
CA ALA A 467 6.58 -20.80 15.24
C ALA A 467 5.95 -20.67 16.62
N ARG A 468 6.75 -20.18 17.57
CA ARG A 468 6.34 -19.93 18.94
C ARG A 468 6.66 -18.49 19.29
N PHE A 469 5.72 -17.83 19.92
CA PHE A 469 5.85 -16.44 20.34
C PHE A 469 5.55 -16.32 21.82
N GLN A 470 6.02 -15.23 22.43
CA GLN A 470 5.64 -14.78 23.75
C GLN A 470 5.40 -13.27 23.69
N MET A 471 4.52 -12.77 24.55
CA MET A 471 4.40 -11.32 24.72
C MET A 471 5.56 -10.79 25.54
N SER A 472 6.04 -9.60 25.20
CA SER A 472 6.98 -8.87 26.05
C SER A 472 6.33 -8.51 27.39
N SER A 473 7.14 -8.28 28.42
CA SER A 473 6.66 -7.95 29.78
C SER A 473 5.84 -6.66 29.83
N THR A 474 6.03 -5.74 28.88
CA THR A 474 5.27 -4.47 28.76
C THR A 474 3.87 -4.68 28.17
N ALA A 475 3.63 -5.78 27.45
CA ALA A 475 2.38 -6.09 26.75
C ALA A 475 1.48 -7.10 27.48
N GLN A 476 1.86 -7.54 28.69
CA GLN A 476 1.20 -8.62 29.45
C GLN A 476 -0.28 -8.35 29.84
N SER A 477 -0.81 -7.16 29.61
CA SER A 477 -2.10 -6.70 30.12
C SER A 477 -3.33 -7.27 29.38
N SER A 478 -3.16 -7.93 28.24
CA SER A 478 -4.30 -8.36 27.41
C SER A 478 -4.57 -9.88 27.46
N PRO A 479 -5.65 -10.33 28.13
CA PRO A 479 -6.07 -11.72 28.13
C PRO A 479 -6.41 -12.29 26.75
N TRP A 480 -6.78 -11.44 25.78
CA TRP A 480 -7.09 -11.89 24.42
C TRP A 480 -5.80 -12.15 23.63
N LEU A 481 -4.78 -11.30 23.76
CA LEU A 481 -3.50 -11.47 23.07
C LEU A 481 -2.80 -12.75 23.49
N ASN A 482 -2.85 -13.09 24.78
CA ASN A 482 -2.31 -14.35 25.29
C ASN A 482 -2.98 -15.57 24.61
N LYS A 483 -4.28 -15.50 24.31
CA LYS A 483 -4.98 -16.57 23.59
C LYS A 483 -4.54 -16.64 22.13
N VAL A 484 -4.28 -15.51 21.47
CA VAL A 484 -3.75 -15.51 20.10
C VAL A 484 -2.37 -16.15 20.05
N VAL A 485 -1.47 -15.77 20.95
CA VAL A 485 -0.12 -16.33 21.03
C VAL A 485 -0.15 -17.84 21.27
N LYS A 486 -1.03 -18.31 22.17
CA LYS A 486 -1.23 -19.75 22.40
C LYS A 486 -1.79 -20.47 21.17
N GLY A 487 -2.80 -19.89 20.52
CA GLY A 487 -3.39 -20.44 19.30
C GLY A 487 -2.38 -20.55 18.16
N LEU A 488 -1.51 -19.56 17.98
CA LEU A 488 -0.44 -19.57 16.97
C LEU A 488 0.57 -20.70 17.23
N ALA A 489 0.90 -20.97 18.50
CA ALA A 489 1.84 -22.03 18.87
C ALA A 489 1.34 -23.46 18.55
N GLU A 490 0.03 -23.63 18.33
CA GLU A 490 -0.59 -24.90 17.91
C GLU A 490 -0.70 -25.06 16.39
N ILE A 491 -0.21 -24.08 15.62
CA ILE A 491 -0.21 -24.14 14.16
C ILE A 491 1.17 -24.56 13.70
N ASP A 492 1.24 -25.73 13.07
CA ASP A 492 2.51 -26.26 12.56
C ASP A 492 3.09 -25.40 11.44
N VAL A 493 2.25 -24.89 10.53
CA VAL A 493 2.66 -24.04 9.42
C VAL A 493 1.60 -22.99 9.13
N PHE A 494 2.03 -21.73 8.99
CA PHE A 494 1.16 -20.66 8.50
C PHE A 494 1.92 -19.65 7.64
N GLU A 495 1.18 -18.95 6.78
CA GLU A 495 1.73 -17.98 5.85
C GLU A 495 1.18 -16.58 6.14
N ILE A 496 2.08 -15.58 6.09
CA ILE A 496 1.75 -14.16 6.03
C ILE A 496 2.26 -13.63 4.68
N LYS A 497 1.37 -12.96 3.95
CA LYS A 497 1.70 -12.24 2.73
C LYS A 497 1.72 -10.75 3.00
N VAL A 498 2.74 -10.07 2.53
CA VAL A 498 2.90 -8.63 2.58
C VAL A 498 3.06 -8.14 1.16
N ASN A 499 2.23 -7.19 0.76
CA ASN A 499 2.34 -6.52 -0.52
C ASN A 499 2.61 -5.03 -0.26
N ILE A 500 3.60 -4.47 -0.94
CA ILE A 500 4.02 -3.08 -0.80
C ILE A 500 3.86 -2.41 -2.16
N THR A 501 2.95 -1.45 -2.25
CA THR A 501 2.64 -0.69 -3.47
C THR A 501 2.89 0.80 -3.26
N GLY A 502 2.62 1.64 -4.26
CA GLY A 502 2.75 3.10 -4.15
C GLY A 502 4.04 3.60 -4.77
N THR A 503 4.69 4.58 -4.15
CA THR A 503 5.97 5.15 -4.61
C THR A 503 7.07 4.97 -3.56
N LEU A 504 8.32 5.21 -3.93
CA LEU A 504 9.47 5.15 -3.00
C LEU A 504 9.36 6.12 -1.82
N ASP A 505 8.61 7.21 -1.99
CA ASP A 505 8.36 8.20 -0.94
C ASP A 505 7.08 7.93 -0.15
N LYS A 506 6.11 7.21 -0.72
CA LYS A 506 4.82 6.91 -0.09
C LYS A 506 4.43 5.46 -0.38
N PRO A 507 5.07 4.47 0.25
CA PRO A 507 4.63 3.10 0.09
C PRO A 507 3.35 2.84 0.89
N GLU A 508 2.51 1.99 0.34
CA GLU A 508 1.31 1.46 0.95
C GLU A 508 1.56 -0.02 1.23
N LEU A 509 1.36 -0.45 2.48
CA LEU A 509 1.62 -1.83 2.90
C LEU A 509 0.30 -2.53 3.21
N THR A 510 0.07 -3.65 2.54
CA THR A 510 -1.09 -4.52 2.75
C THR A 510 -0.61 -5.86 3.31
N ILE A 511 -1.19 -6.31 4.43
CA ILE A 511 -0.88 -7.60 5.06
C ILE A 511 -2.09 -8.52 4.92
N SER A 512 -1.86 -9.75 4.49
CA SER A 512 -2.84 -10.81 4.39
C SER A 512 -2.34 -12.08 5.08
N ALA A 513 -3.20 -12.80 5.78
CA ALA A 513 -2.81 -14.01 6.50
C ALA A 513 -3.68 -15.22 6.12
N PRO A 514 -3.56 -15.71 4.86
CA PRO A 514 -4.44 -16.76 4.33
C PRO A 514 -4.34 -18.09 5.10
N GLY A 515 -3.16 -18.39 5.66
CA GLY A 515 -2.92 -19.63 6.43
C GLY A 515 -3.48 -19.61 7.85
N LEU A 516 -3.97 -18.46 8.33
CA LEU A 516 -4.49 -18.30 9.68
C LEU A 516 -6.02 -18.38 9.77
N ASN A 517 -6.72 -18.73 8.69
CA ASN A 517 -8.17 -18.92 8.71
C ASN A 517 -8.62 -19.99 9.73
N ASN A 518 -7.80 -21.01 9.99
CA ASN A 518 -8.06 -22.04 11.01
C ASN A 518 -7.70 -21.59 12.44
N LEU A 519 -6.85 -20.57 12.59
CA LEU A 519 -6.54 -19.97 13.90
C LEU A 519 -7.81 -19.40 14.52
N ALA A 520 -8.66 -18.78 13.69
CA ALA A 520 -9.96 -18.29 14.10
C ALA A 520 -10.86 -19.36 14.70
N ALA A 521 -10.98 -20.49 14.00
CA ALA A 521 -11.78 -21.62 14.44
C ALA A 521 -11.23 -22.20 15.75
N LYS A 522 -9.91 -22.34 15.87
CA LYS A 522 -9.25 -22.85 17.09
C LYS A 522 -9.35 -21.90 18.28
N ILE A 523 -9.11 -20.59 18.08
CA ILE A 523 -9.31 -19.59 19.14
C ILE A 523 -10.78 -19.53 19.53
N ALA A 524 -11.71 -19.63 18.57
CA ALA A 524 -13.13 -19.74 18.86
C ALA A 524 -13.41 -21.00 19.69
N GLU A 525 -12.90 -22.17 19.31
CA GLU A 525 -12.99 -23.42 20.08
C GLU A 525 -12.49 -23.26 21.52
N GLN A 526 -11.33 -22.61 21.70
CA GLN A 526 -10.75 -22.33 23.02
C GLN A 526 -11.46 -21.18 23.78
N ALA A 527 -12.24 -20.34 23.09
CA ALA A 527 -12.99 -19.21 23.65
C ALA A 527 -14.51 -19.49 23.82
N VAL A 528 -15.00 -20.67 23.45
CA VAL A 528 -16.41 -21.10 23.53
C VAL A 528 -16.84 -21.40 24.97
N SER A 529 -16.81 -20.42 25.89
CA SER A 529 -17.60 -20.56 27.13
C SER A 529 -18.25 -19.32 27.71
N GLY A 530 -18.14 -18.12 27.11
CA GLY A 530 -18.96 -16.98 27.59
C GLY A 530 -18.80 -15.69 26.81
N LYS A 531 -17.60 -15.12 26.80
CA LYS A 531 -17.39 -13.72 26.37
C LYS A 531 -17.70 -13.41 24.91
N LEU A 532 -17.45 -14.31 23.95
CA LEU A 532 -17.80 -14.06 22.54
C LEU A 532 -19.32 -14.15 22.30
N LYS A 533 -19.99 -15.04 23.03
CA LYS A 533 -21.45 -15.17 23.01
C LYS A 533 -22.09 -13.94 23.66
N GLU A 534 -21.55 -13.49 24.79
CA GLU A 534 -21.92 -12.24 25.45
C GLU A 534 -21.69 -11.03 24.55
N PHE A 535 -20.53 -10.93 23.88
CA PHE A 535 -20.24 -9.86 22.93
C PHE A 535 -21.24 -9.83 21.77
N LYS A 536 -21.52 -10.97 21.13
CA LYS A 536 -22.55 -11.05 20.07
C LYS A 536 -23.94 -10.69 20.59
N GLN A 537 -24.29 -11.10 21.81
CA GLN A 537 -25.57 -10.78 22.44
C GLN A 537 -25.69 -9.29 22.78
N GLN A 538 -24.64 -8.69 23.35
CA GLN A 538 -24.60 -7.26 23.69
C GLN A 538 -24.60 -6.40 22.44
N LEU A 539 -23.83 -6.77 21.40
CA LEU A 539 -23.84 -6.08 20.11
C LEU A 539 -25.21 -6.16 19.44
N LYS A 540 -25.86 -7.33 19.46
CA LYS A 540 -27.24 -7.49 18.99
C LYS A 540 -28.21 -6.62 19.80
N ALA A 541 -28.09 -6.59 21.12
CA ALA A 541 -28.95 -5.80 21.99
C ALA A 541 -28.79 -4.30 21.70
N GLU A 542 -27.57 -3.82 21.49
CA GLU A 542 -27.31 -2.40 21.22
C GLU A 542 -27.80 -1.96 19.83
N ILE A 543 -27.58 -2.79 18.79
CA ILE A 543 -28.15 -2.55 17.45
C ILE A 543 -29.68 -2.49 17.54
N LEU A 544 -30.30 -3.41 18.28
CA LEU A 544 -31.74 -3.40 18.48
C LEU A 544 -32.21 -2.15 19.21
N THR A 545 -31.57 -1.78 20.33
CA THR A 545 -31.93 -0.57 21.10
C THR A 545 -31.87 0.70 20.23
N LYS A 546 -30.87 0.81 19.36
CA LYS A 546 -30.68 1.98 18.48
C LYS A 546 -31.63 2.01 17.28
N THR A 547 -32.21 0.86 16.88
CA THR A 547 -33.03 0.76 15.65
C THR A 547 -34.50 0.43 15.93
N SER A 548 -34.85 -0.11 17.09
CA SER A 548 -36.19 -0.63 17.37
C SER A 548 -37.28 0.43 17.39
N GLY A 549 -36.98 1.63 17.92
CA GLY A 549 -37.93 2.74 17.95
C GLY A 549 -38.33 3.15 16.53
N ASP A 550 -37.34 3.37 15.68
CA ASP A 550 -37.55 3.77 14.29
C ASP A 550 -38.22 2.67 13.45
N LEU A 551 -37.83 1.39 13.67
CA LEU A 551 -38.43 0.24 13.01
C LEU A 551 -39.92 0.05 13.34
N GLN A 552 -40.33 0.35 14.58
CA GLN A 552 -41.75 0.32 14.98
C GLN A 552 -42.53 1.47 14.32
N GLY A 553 -41.90 2.63 14.15
CA GLY A 553 -42.50 3.81 13.49
C GLY A 553 -42.80 3.63 12.00
N LEU A 554 -42.10 2.73 11.29
CA LEU A 554 -42.25 2.52 9.84
C LEU A 554 -43.67 2.11 9.40
N SER A 555 -44.36 1.30 10.21
CA SER A 555 -45.74 0.90 9.87
C SER A 555 -46.73 2.03 10.12
N GLY A 556 -46.48 2.89 11.12
CA GLY A 556 -47.30 4.07 11.40
C GLY A 556 -47.19 5.13 10.31
N SER A 557 -46.03 5.27 9.65
CA SER A 557 -45.86 6.26 8.58
C SER A 557 -46.72 5.99 7.33
N LEU A 558 -47.28 4.80 7.18
CA LEU A 558 -48.23 4.48 6.09
C LEU A 558 -49.68 4.92 6.36
N GLY A 559 -49.96 5.51 7.53
CA GLY A 559 -51.31 5.93 7.91
C GLY A 559 -51.97 6.90 6.92
N GLY A 560 -51.22 7.88 6.40
CA GLY A 560 -51.72 8.85 5.42
C GLY A 560 -52.10 8.25 4.07
N ILE A 561 -51.41 7.18 3.64
CA ILE A 561 -51.73 6.47 2.40
C ILE A 561 -52.95 5.56 2.61
N SER A 562 -53.10 4.99 3.80
CA SER A 562 -54.23 4.13 4.16
C SER A 562 -55.55 4.90 4.23
N SER A 563 -55.53 6.13 4.77
CA SER A 563 -56.72 7.00 4.80
C SER A 563 -57.20 7.42 3.40
N LEU A 564 -56.27 7.66 2.45
CA LEU A 564 -56.62 7.92 1.06
C LEU A 564 -57.35 6.74 0.41
N GLN A 565 -56.98 5.50 0.76
CA GLN A 565 -57.64 4.31 0.26
C GLN A 565 -59.08 4.15 0.76
N GLU A 566 -59.35 4.52 2.02
CA GLU A 566 -60.71 4.53 2.58
C GLU A 566 -61.58 5.56 1.86
N LEU A 567 -61.08 6.79 1.69
CA LEU A 567 -61.79 7.86 0.98
C LEU A 567 -62.11 7.50 -0.48
N LEU A 568 -61.22 6.79 -1.17
CA LEU A 568 -61.44 6.31 -2.53
C LEU A 568 -62.51 5.23 -2.62
N SER A 569 -62.58 4.34 -1.62
CA SER A 569 -63.56 3.26 -1.60
C SER A 569 -64.99 3.83 -1.55
N VAL A 570 -65.20 4.89 -0.77
CA VAL A 570 -66.47 5.64 -0.71
C VAL A 570 -66.79 6.30 -2.06
N LYS A 571 -65.83 7.04 -2.65
CA LYS A 571 -66.02 7.69 -3.96
C LYS A 571 -66.35 6.70 -5.08
N GLN A 572 -65.72 5.53 -5.11
CA GLN A 572 -66.00 4.51 -6.14
C GLN A 572 -67.45 3.99 -6.06
N LEU A 573 -67.96 3.77 -4.85
CA LEU A 573 -69.34 3.34 -4.63
C LEU A 573 -70.36 4.37 -5.14
N ASP A 574 -70.08 5.66 -4.93
CA ASP A 574 -70.94 6.76 -5.40
C ASP A 574 -71.02 6.82 -6.94
N PHE A 575 -69.88 6.70 -7.63
CA PHE A 575 -69.84 6.69 -9.10
C PHE A 575 -70.49 5.44 -9.71
N ASP A 576 -70.26 4.25 -9.13
CA ASP A 576 -70.91 3.00 -9.56
C ASP A 576 -72.44 3.08 -9.36
N GLY A 577 -72.90 3.69 -8.26
CA GLY A 577 -74.32 3.94 -8.00
C GLY A 577 -74.97 4.87 -9.04
N LEU A 578 -74.26 5.90 -9.50
CA LEU A 578 -74.76 6.80 -10.56
C LEU A 578 -74.85 6.12 -11.92
N LEU A 579 -73.84 5.32 -12.28
CA LEU A 579 -73.83 4.55 -13.53
C LEU A 579 -74.98 3.53 -13.58
N LYS A 580 -75.32 2.90 -12.45
CA LYS A 580 -76.49 1.99 -12.35
C LYS A 580 -77.83 2.71 -12.50
N ASN A 581 -77.93 3.96 -12.10
CA ASN A 581 -79.16 4.77 -12.22
C ASN A 581 -79.37 5.39 -13.63
N LEU A 582 -78.38 5.24 -14.50
CA LEU A 582 -78.33 5.67 -15.91
C LEU A 582 -78.69 4.54 -16.89
N LEU A 583 -78.47 3.29 -16.48
CA LEU A 583 -78.93 2.07 -17.16
C LEU A 583 -80.37 1.77 -16.73
#